data_AF-L0J7M1-F1
#
_entry.id   AF-L0J7M1-F1
#
_cell.length_a   1.000
_cell.length_b   1.000
_cell.length_c   1.000
_cell.angle_alpha   90.00
_cell.angle_beta   90.00
_cell.angle_gamma   90.00
#
_symmetry.space_group_name_H-M   'P 1'
#
loop_
_entity.id
_entity.type
_entity.pdbx_description
1 polymer ?
#
loop_
_entity_poly.entity_id
_entity_poly.type
_entity_poly.pdbx_seq_one_letter_code
_entity_poly.pdbx_strand_id
1 'polypeptide(L)'
;MPRTDPRQQSLELWPREHDLPPRWDGLPVEWGAWGDTGGVMICPPPKHPDRCTRCGSTSAALINIGRIWTDKHSAPTAIGRARLRGGKHLVGLITVFRCPTCEHDHVLDPAGQAWDLDDTDYGQDGSWDVSADR
;
A
#
# COMPACT_ATOMS: atom_id res chain seq x y z
N MET A 1 -33.26 -28.29 -18.74
CA MET A 1 -32.17 -28.47 -17.76
C MET A 1 -30.97 -27.70 -18.26
N PRO A 2 -30.56 -26.58 -17.64
CA PRO A 2 -29.39 -25.86 -18.11
C PRO A 2 -28.12 -26.55 -17.59
N ARG A 3 -27.16 -26.74 -18.51
CA ARG A 3 -25.85 -27.35 -18.29
C ARG A 3 -24.96 -26.34 -17.55
N THR A 4 -24.39 -26.75 -16.43
CA THR A 4 -23.38 -25.99 -15.69
C THR A 4 -22.06 -25.97 -16.48
N ASP A 5 -21.54 -24.79 -16.78
CA ASP A 5 -20.27 -24.53 -17.46
C ASP A 5 -19.10 -24.70 -16.46
N PRO A 6 -18.05 -25.49 -16.77
CA PRO A 6 -16.94 -25.77 -15.84
C PRO A 6 -15.94 -24.61 -15.68
N ARG A 7 -16.26 -23.38 -16.12
CA ARG A 7 -15.37 -22.21 -16.03
C ARG A 7 -15.56 -21.34 -14.78
N GLN A 8 -16.29 -21.81 -13.77
CA GLN A 8 -16.22 -21.22 -12.43
C GLN A 8 -14.92 -21.66 -11.76
N GLN A 9 -13.80 -21.09 -12.22
CA GLN A 9 -12.60 -20.98 -11.40
C GLN A 9 -13.00 -20.05 -10.25
N SER A 10 -13.09 -20.64 -9.07
CA SER A 10 -13.27 -19.95 -7.81
C SER A 10 -12.17 -18.90 -7.67
N LEU A 11 -12.52 -17.64 -7.95
CA LEU A 11 -11.89 -16.51 -7.28
C LEU A 11 -12.20 -16.72 -5.80
N GLU A 12 -11.30 -17.38 -5.07
CA GLU A 12 -11.23 -17.27 -3.63
C GLU A 12 -10.89 -15.80 -3.33
N LEU A 13 -11.92 -14.96 -3.40
CA LEU A 13 -11.96 -13.63 -2.81
C LEU A 13 -11.90 -13.87 -1.30
N TRP A 14 -10.71 -14.14 -0.77
CA TRP A 14 -10.51 -13.96 0.66
C TRP A 14 -10.81 -12.49 0.94
N PRO A 15 -11.84 -12.17 1.74
CA PRO A 15 -12.14 -10.78 2.03
C PRO A 15 -10.99 -10.28 2.89
N ARG A 16 -10.04 -9.58 2.27
CA ARG A 16 -9.05 -8.78 3.00
C ARG A 16 -9.84 -7.88 3.96
N GLU A 17 -9.52 -7.93 5.26
CA GLU A 17 -10.24 -7.15 6.28
C GLU A 17 -10.20 -5.66 5.95
N HIS A 18 -9.06 -5.21 5.43
CA HIS A 18 -8.85 -3.88 4.89
C HIS A 18 -8.39 -3.95 3.43
N ASP A 19 -8.80 -2.98 2.61
CA ASP A 19 -8.34 -2.88 1.21
C ASP A 19 -6.83 -2.65 1.10
N LEU A 20 -6.26 -1.96 2.09
CA LEU A 20 -4.83 -1.66 2.23
C LEU A 20 -4.43 -1.73 3.71
N PRO A 21 -3.14 -1.97 4.02
CA PRO A 21 -2.67 -2.09 5.40
C PRO A 21 -3.10 -0.88 6.25
N PRO A 22 -3.88 -1.07 7.33
CA PRO A 22 -4.33 0.05 8.17
C PRO A 22 -3.17 0.66 8.99
N ARG A 23 -2.06 -0.07 9.09
CA ARG A 23 -0.84 0.31 9.81
C ARG A 23 0.41 -0.02 9.00
N TRP A 24 1.46 0.72 9.28
CA TRP A 24 2.80 0.52 8.75
C TRP A 24 3.80 0.71 9.89
N ASP A 25 4.54 -0.34 10.23
CA ASP A 25 5.45 -0.39 11.39
C ASP A 25 4.76 0.07 12.68
N GLY A 26 3.52 -0.39 12.86
CA GLY A 26 2.65 -0.06 13.99
C GLY A 26 1.99 1.31 13.97
N LEU A 27 2.40 2.18 13.04
CA LEU A 27 1.83 3.52 12.91
C LEU A 27 0.60 3.51 12.00
N PRO A 28 -0.50 4.20 12.38
CA PRO A 28 -1.70 4.24 11.56
C PRO A 28 -1.46 4.94 10.22
N VAL A 29 -2.04 4.37 9.16
CA VAL A 29 -2.01 4.91 7.80
C VAL A 29 -3.39 5.43 7.40
N GLU A 30 -3.45 6.67 6.93
CA GLU A 30 -4.65 7.25 6.29
C GLU A 30 -4.46 7.21 4.76
N TRP A 31 -5.11 6.26 4.11
CA TRP A 31 -5.09 6.11 2.65
C TRP A 31 -5.98 7.15 1.95
N GLY A 32 -5.56 7.55 0.76
CA GLY A 32 -6.35 8.37 -0.15
C GLY A 32 -7.27 7.53 -1.03
N ALA A 33 -7.55 8.04 -2.22
CA ALA A 33 -8.27 7.31 -3.26
C ALA A 33 -7.28 6.71 -4.26
N TRP A 34 -7.67 5.58 -4.86
CA TRP A 34 -6.99 5.03 -6.02
C TRP A 34 -7.08 5.99 -7.21
N GLY A 35 -5.96 6.19 -7.89
CA GLY A 35 -5.85 6.94 -9.14
C GLY A 35 -4.94 6.23 -10.14
N ASP A 36 -4.92 6.70 -11.38
CA ASP A 36 -3.92 6.22 -12.34
C ASP A 36 -2.53 6.85 -12.09
N THR A 37 -1.49 6.18 -12.57
CA THR A 37 -0.10 6.70 -12.57
C THR A 37 0.07 7.96 -13.45
N GLY A 38 -0.96 8.41 -14.18
CA GLY A 38 -0.88 9.51 -15.13
C GLY A 38 -0.58 10.87 -14.48
N GLY A 39 -0.80 11.01 -13.17
CA GLY A 39 -0.57 12.24 -12.41
C GLY A 39 0.63 12.26 -11.46
N VAL A 40 1.35 11.13 -11.29
CA VAL A 40 2.40 11.01 -10.25
C VAL A 40 3.77 10.78 -10.89
N MET A 41 4.66 11.76 -10.76
CA MET A 41 6.06 11.65 -11.16
C MET A 41 6.83 10.89 -10.07
N ILE A 42 7.00 9.57 -10.25
CA ILE A 42 7.90 8.76 -9.43
C ILE A 42 9.33 8.99 -9.95
N CYS A 43 10.23 9.38 -9.05
CA CYS A 43 11.63 9.63 -9.39
C CYS A 43 12.53 8.54 -8.79
N PRO A 44 13.37 7.87 -9.59
CA PRO A 44 13.57 8.06 -11.02
C PRO A 44 12.39 7.51 -11.86
N PRO A 45 12.16 8.04 -13.07
CA PRO A 45 11.16 7.52 -13.98
C PRO A 45 11.39 6.02 -14.24
N PRO A 46 10.33 5.19 -14.24
CA PRO A 46 10.45 3.78 -14.59
C PRO A 46 11.11 3.63 -15.97
N LYS A 47 12.21 2.86 -16.06
CA LYS A 47 13.00 2.71 -17.30
C LYS A 47 12.28 1.87 -18.36
N HIS A 48 11.27 1.10 -17.96
CA HIS A 48 10.42 0.24 -18.78
C HIS A 48 9.00 0.24 -18.21
N PRO A 49 7.97 -0.14 -18.98
CA PRO A 49 6.66 -0.42 -18.37
C PRO A 49 6.85 -1.54 -17.35
N ASP A 50 6.69 -1.20 -16.07
CA ASP A 50 6.81 -2.16 -14.98
C ASP A 50 5.81 -3.29 -15.20
N ARG A 51 6.32 -4.51 -15.28
CA ARG A 51 5.48 -5.71 -15.38
C ARG A 51 5.11 -6.12 -13.98
N CYS A 52 3.85 -6.48 -13.77
CA CYS A 52 3.45 -7.09 -12.51
C CYS A 52 4.28 -8.36 -12.25
N THR A 53 4.95 -8.43 -11.11
CA THR A 53 5.79 -9.56 -10.68
C THR A 53 4.99 -10.86 -10.49
N ARG A 54 3.67 -10.76 -10.23
CA ARG A 54 2.79 -11.91 -10.02
C ARG A 54 2.17 -12.45 -11.31
N CYS A 55 1.58 -11.59 -12.14
CA CYS A 55 0.83 -12.02 -13.33
C CYS A 55 1.46 -11.64 -14.68
N GLY A 56 2.54 -10.84 -14.68
CA GLY A 56 3.23 -10.40 -15.90
C GLY A 56 2.51 -9.31 -16.73
N SER A 57 1.36 -8.81 -16.26
CA SER A 57 0.61 -7.73 -16.92
C SER A 57 1.48 -6.49 -17.10
N THR A 58 1.30 -5.80 -18.24
CA THR A 58 1.95 -4.52 -18.58
C THR A 58 0.99 -3.33 -18.43
N SER A 59 -0.20 -3.55 -17.90
CA SER A 59 -1.15 -2.47 -17.60
C SER A 59 -0.54 -1.55 -16.55
N ALA A 60 -0.75 -0.24 -16.71
CA ALA A 60 -0.31 0.74 -15.73
C ALA A 60 -0.93 0.44 -14.36
N ALA A 61 -0.10 0.48 -13.32
CA ALA A 61 -0.55 0.28 -11.95
C ALA A 61 -1.49 1.42 -11.52
N LEU A 62 -2.46 1.09 -10.67
CA LEU A 62 -3.19 2.11 -9.90
C LEU A 62 -2.32 2.54 -8.72
N ILE A 63 -2.39 3.81 -8.33
CA ILE A 63 -1.65 4.37 -7.19
C ILE A 63 -2.62 4.80 -6.09
N ASN A 64 -2.26 4.55 -4.84
CA ASN A 64 -2.84 5.24 -3.69
C ASN A 64 -1.73 5.77 -2.77
N ILE A 65 -1.93 6.96 -2.19
CA ILE A 65 -0.97 7.61 -1.30
C ILE A 65 -1.51 7.55 0.12
N GLY A 66 -0.75 6.91 1.01
CA GLY A 66 -1.00 6.83 2.44
C GLY A 66 -0.23 7.89 3.21
N ARG A 67 -0.85 8.41 4.27
CA ARG A 67 -0.22 9.30 5.26
C ARG A 67 0.01 8.53 6.55
N ILE A 68 1.25 8.42 6.98
CA ILE A 68 1.62 7.75 8.23
C ILE A 68 1.59 8.78 9.35
N TRP A 69 0.82 8.49 10.40
CA TRP A 69 0.63 9.40 11.52
C TRP A 69 1.23 8.84 12.81
N THR A 70 1.83 9.72 13.62
CA THR A 70 2.22 9.42 15.01
C THR A 70 1.51 10.35 15.97
N ASP A 71 1.44 9.97 17.25
CA ASP A 71 0.87 10.83 18.28
C ASP A 71 1.84 11.95 18.69
N LYS A 72 1.33 12.98 19.35
CA LYS A 72 2.16 14.13 19.81
C LYS A 72 3.19 13.73 20.87
N HIS A 73 2.94 12.68 21.64
CA HIS A 73 3.79 12.29 22.74
C HIS A 73 5.03 11.52 22.27
N SER A 74 4.89 10.73 21.20
CA SER A 74 5.96 9.96 20.56
C SER A 74 6.67 10.71 19.43
N ALA A 75 6.17 11.87 19.00
CA ALA A 75 6.78 12.66 17.94
C ALA A 75 8.14 13.26 18.37
N PRO A 76 9.21 13.11 17.57
CA PRO A 76 10.50 13.76 17.82
C PRO A 76 10.36 15.29 17.93
N THR A 77 11.09 15.90 18.87
CA THR A 77 11.02 17.34 19.19
C THR A 77 11.24 18.25 17.98
N ALA A 78 12.02 17.80 16.98
CA ALA A 78 12.26 18.51 15.73
C ALA A 78 11.00 18.72 14.87
N ILE A 79 9.97 17.89 15.04
CA ILE A 79 8.69 17.94 14.31
C ILE A 79 7.70 18.91 14.96
N GLY A 80 8.01 19.47 16.13
CA GLY A 80 7.13 20.36 16.91
C GLY A 80 6.65 21.64 16.20
N ARG A 81 7.16 21.95 15.00
CA ARG A 81 6.70 23.07 14.14
C ARG A 81 5.79 22.64 12.98
N ALA A 82 5.65 21.35 12.69
CA ALA A 82 4.77 20.86 11.63
C ALA A 82 3.29 20.97 12.05
N ARG A 83 2.41 21.36 11.13
CA ARG A 83 0.98 21.56 11.41
C ARG A 83 0.35 20.25 11.89
N LEU A 84 -0.05 20.21 13.16
CA LEU A 84 -0.85 19.14 13.75
C LEU A 84 -2.24 19.12 13.10
N ARG A 85 -2.66 17.99 12.54
CA ARG A 85 -4.06 17.75 12.15
C ARG A 85 -4.69 16.90 13.25
N GLY A 86 -5.60 17.49 14.03
CA GLY A 86 -6.31 16.78 15.09
C GLY A 86 -5.41 16.17 16.18
N GLY A 87 -4.25 16.78 16.47
CA GLY A 87 -3.32 16.29 17.51
C GLY A 87 -2.36 15.17 17.07
N LYS A 88 -2.33 14.82 15.78
CA LYS A 88 -1.39 13.85 15.20
C LYS A 88 -0.34 14.54 14.32
N HIS A 89 0.87 13.95 14.26
CA HIS A 89 1.96 14.40 13.41
C HIS A 89 2.12 13.48 12.20
N LEU A 90 2.26 14.07 11.01
CA LEU A 90 2.61 13.34 9.79
C LEU A 90 4.11 13.00 9.86
N VAL A 91 4.44 11.72 9.76
CA VAL A 91 5.83 11.25 9.82
C VAL A 91 6.34 10.72 8.48
N GLY A 92 5.45 10.35 7.57
CA GLY A 92 5.84 9.84 6.26
C GLY A 92 4.68 9.80 5.28
N LEU A 93 5.04 9.74 4.00
CA LEU A 93 4.14 9.38 2.91
C LEU A 93 4.56 8.01 2.40
N ILE A 94 3.58 7.18 2.14
CA ILE A 94 3.75 5.83 1.61
C ILE A 94 2.94 5.71 0.33
N THR A 95 3.48 5.04 -0.68
CA THR A 95 2.82 4.89 -1.98
C THR A 95 2.58 3.43 -2.25
N VAL A 96 1.33 3.06 -2.51
CA VAL A 96 0.99 1.69 -2.92
C VAL A 96 0.63 1.67 -4.39
N PHE A 97 1.00 0.57 -5.05
CA PHE A 97 0.80 0.30 -6.45
C PHE A 97 0.03 -1.00 -6.61
N ARG A 98 -1.14 -0.93 -7.25
CA ARG A 98 -2.00 -2.09 -7.49
C ARG A 98 -1.97 -2.49 -8.95
N CYS A 99 -1.72 -3.76 -9.23
CA CYS A 99 -1.94 -4.31 -10.57
C CYS A 99 -3.46 -4.37 -10.86
N PRO A 100 -3.97 -3.72 -11.92
CA PRO A 100 -5.40 -3.76 -12.24
C PRO A 100 -5.87 -5.12 -12.77
N THR A 101 -4.95 -6.07 -13.01
CA THR A 101 -5.27 -7.39 -13.54
C THR A 101 -5.40 -8.45 -12.44
N CYS A 102 -4.48 -8.48 -11.48
CA CYS A 102 -4.47 -9.50 -10.42
C CYS A 102 -4.55 -8.94 -9.00
N GLU A 103 -4.78 -7.63 -8.85
CA GLU A 103 -4.97 -6.92 -7.57
C GLU A 103 -3.82 -7.09 -6.56
N HIS A 104 -2.66 -7.49 -7.07
CA HIS A 104 -1.46 -7.58 -6.28
C HIS A 104 -0.90 -6.17 -6.02
N ASP A 105 -0.58 -5.94 -4.75
CA ASP A 105 -0.11 -4.66 -4.26
C ASP A 105 1.38 -4.75 -3.90
N HIS A 106 2.13 -3.72 -4.29
CA HIS A 106 3.46 -3.47 -3.76
C HIS A 106 3.54 -2.02 -3.29
N VAL A 107 4.42 -1.76 -2.34
CA VAL A 107 4.51 -0.49 -1.62
C VAL A 107 5.91 0.09 -1.75
N LEU A 108 5.99 1.39 -1.92
CA LEU A 108 7.19 2.19 -1.72
C LEU A 108 7.03 2.97 -0.41
N ASP A 109 7.85 2.61 0.57
CA ASP A 109 7.79 3.18 1.91
C ASP A 109 8.44 4.59 1.97
N PRO A 110 8.33 5.32 3.10
CA PRO A 110 8.94 6.63 3.26
C PRO A 110 10.48 6.64 3.18
N ALA A 111 11.14 5.49 3.42
CA ALA A 111 12.58 5.32 3.29
C ALA A 111 13.00 5.05 1.82
N GLY A 112 12.04 4.87 0.91
CA GLY A 112 12.27 4.55 -0.49
C GLY A 112 12.52 3.06 -0.73
N GLN A 113 12.22 2.20 0.25
CA GLN A 113 12.30 0.75 0.11
C GLN A 113 11.00 0.21 -0.50
N ALA A 114 11.16 -0.74 -1.42
CA ALA A 114 10.03 -1.44 -2.03
C ALA A 114 9.69 -2.71 -1.24
N TRP A 115 8.39 -2.91 -1.01
CA TRP A 115 7.81 -4.00 -0.23
C TRP A 115 6.73 -4.71 -1.05
N ASP A 116 6.74 -6.04 -1.02
CA ASP A 116 5.71 -6.86 -1.66
C ASP A 116 4.67 -7.24 -0.60
N LEU A 117 3.40 -6.88 -0.79
CA LEU A 117 2.38 -7.16 0.22
C LEU A 117 1.84 -8.60 0.09
N ASP A 118 1.73 -9.27 1.22
CA ASP A 118 1.09 -10.57 1.36
C ASP A 118 -0.20 -10.50 2.16
N ASP A 119 -0.86 -11.64 2.33
CA ASP A 119 -2.19 -11.72 2.93
C ASP A 119 -2.21 -11.24 4.40
N THR A 120 -1.07 -11.26 5.10
CA THR A 120 -0.96 -10.86 6.51
C THR A 120 -0.98 -9.33 6.68
N ASP A 121 -0.51 -8.58 5.68
CA ASP A 121 -0.40 -7.12 5.74
C ASP A 121 -1.76 -6.40 5.80
N TYR A 122 -2.83 -7.09 5.37
CA TYR A 122 -4.18 -6.53 5.31
C TYR A 122 -4.98 -6.69 6.60
N GLY A 123 -4.40 -7.36 7.61
CA GLY A 123 -5.00 -7.51 8.93
C GLY A 123 -4.94 -6.23 9.77
N GLN A 124 -5.58 -6.26 10.93
CA GLN A 124 -5.64 -5.13 11.87
C GLN A 124 -4.27 -4.57 12.28
N ASP A 125 -3.26 -5.44 12.37
CA ASP A 125 -1.91 -5.05 12.76
C ASP A 125 -1.14 -4.35 11.64
N GLY A 126 -1.61 -4.48 10.39
CA GLY A 126 -1.00 -3.92 9.20
C GLY A 126 0.34 -4.55 8.83
N SER A 127 1.13 -3.82 8.05
CA SER A 127 2.44 -4.27 7.58
C SER A 127 3.55 -3.86 8.55
N TRP A 128 4.56 -4.72 8.70
CA TRP A 128 5.69 -4.54 9.60
C TRP A 128 6.99 -5.04 8.98
N ASP A 129 8.08 -4.31 9.21
CA ASP A 129 9.41 -4.80 8.91
C ASP A 129 9.82 -5.96 9.85
N VAL A 130 9.69 -7.19 9.34
CA VAL A 130 10.13 -8.41 10.05
C VAL A 130 11.65 -8.54 10.21
N SER A 131 12.45 -7.68 9.56
CA SER A 131 13.91 -7.68 9.69
C SER A 131 14.42 -6.85 10.86
N ALA A 132 13.59 -5.98 11.44
CA ALA A 132 13.95 -5.18 12.62
C ALA A 132 13.98 -5.98 13.94
N ASP A 133 13.43 -7.21 13.94
CA ASP A 133 13.35 -8.10 15.11
C ASP A 133 14.50 -9.15 15.17
N ARG A 134 15.57 -9.01 14.35
CA ARG A 134 16.74 -9.92 14.35
C ARG A 134 18.04 -9.27 14.80
#